data_AF-A0A8J2LXA1-F1
#
_entry.id   AF-A0A8J2LXA1-F1
#
_cell.length_a   1.000
_cell.length_b   1.000
_cell.length_c   1.000
_cell.angle_alpha   90.00
_cell.angle_beta   90.00
_cell.angle_gamma   90.00
#
_symmetry.space_group_name_H-M   'P 1'
#
loop_
_entity.id
_entity.type
_entity.pdbx_description
1 polymer ?
#
loop_
_entity_poly.entity_id
_entity_poly.type
_entity_poly.pdbx_seq_one_letter_code
_entity_poly.pdbx_strand_id
1 'polypeptide(L)'
;MTSDPVVSVVELADQYKSEFESGLSKLMKHATTFVNSTSKIRTYQQHINVLHHELLKQRDQMLVMIQDTQSTLSDLDTKNLMRVFSWMAVMSLGLSFGAFLGGIIFSSLLGFFISGSDAALLAYFVLPLTVYYFLHLPLKMTTKNELFRRYLLFSFAAFEGLLTGYIFSDKDLIGMPPIAALTPMAIGLIPHFGSSIIGKDHAKLICLTIGGGFFLHLSLGAIIDLSLPYLLLAGLYGLTGFAILQLYINNRGQDLIVTHIYQLAFVCAVILSQALVYVIFGFDARELTEAASRSSLSFL
;
A
#
# COMPACT_ATOMS: atom_id res chain seq x y z
N MET A 1 -6.10 32.73 31.04
CA MET A 1 -5.71 32.89 29.63
C MET A 1 -5.88 31.54 28.98
N THR A 2 -6.89 31.38 28.14
CA THR A 2 -7.23 30.13 27.44
C THR A 2 -6.33 29.99 26.23
N SER A 3 -5.37 29.05 26.27
CA SER A 3 -4.56 28.68 25.11
C SER A 3 -5.45 27.99 24.08
N ASP A 4 -5.49 28.53 22.86
CA ASP A 4 -6.28 28.01 21.76
C ASP A 4 -5.72 26.63 21.34
N PRO A 5 -6.51 25.54 21.43
CA PRO A 5 -6.04 24.19 21.15
C PRO A 5 -5.51 24.02 19.72
N VAL A 6 -5.96 24.86 18.76
CA VAL A 6 -5.46 24.84 17.38
C VAL A 6 -4.02 25.34 17.30
N VAL A 7 -3.65 26.36 18.08
CA VAL A 7 -2.28 26.91 18.13
C VAL A 7 -1.31 25.87 18.69
N SER A 8 -1.75 25.14 19.73
CA SER A 8 -0.95 24.09 20.35
C SER A 8 -0.67 22.90 19.42
N VAL A 9 -1.65 22.51 18.58
CA VAL A 9 -1.47 21.46 17.57
C VAL A 9 -0.54 21.90 16.43
N VAL A 10 -0.65 23.15 15.99
CA VAL A 10 0.21 23.72 14.93
C VAL A 10 1.67 23.82 15.42
N GLU A 11 1.89 24.28 16.64
CA GLU A 11 3.23 24.33 17.25
C GLU A 11 3.85 22.93 17.37
N LEU A 12 3.04 21.92 17.73
CA LEU A 12 3.50 20.53 17.81
C LEU A 12 3.85 19.96 16.43
N ALA A 13 3.04 20.26 15.42
CA ALA A 13 3.29 19.83 14.04
C ALA A 13 4.56 20.48 13.46
N ASP A 14 4.77 21.77 13.74
CA ASP A 14 5.98 22.48 13.35
C ASP A 14 7.22 21.96 14.10
N GLN A 15 7.07 21.60 15.38
CA GLN A 15 8.12 20.94 16.13
C GLN A 15 8.48 19.59 15.52
N TYR A 16 7.53 18.69 15.29
CA TYR A 16 7.80 17.37 14.69
C TYR A 16 8.37 17.48 13.29
N LYS A 17 7.91 18.44 12.49
CA LYS A 17 8.48 18.74 11.18
C LYS A 17 9.95 19.14 11.32
N SER A 18 10.28 20.04 12.24
CA SER A 18 11.66 20.49 12.48
C SER A 18 12.57 19.37 13.00
N GLU A 19 12.04 18.48 13.84
CA GLU A 19 12.76 17.31 14.36
C GLU A 19 13.02 16.28 13.27
N PHE A 20 12.02 16.04 12.41
CA PHE A 20 12.16 15.18 11.24
C PHE A 20 13.18 15.73 10.24
N GLU A 21 13.10 17.03 9.91
CA GLU A 21 14.07 17.70 9.03
C GLU A 21 15.49 17.68 9.63
N SER A 22 15.62 17.89 10.94
CA SER A 22 16.89 17.79 11.66
C SER A 22 17.45 16.36 11.63
N GLY A 23 16.62 15.36 11.88
CA GLY A 23 16.98 13.94 11.79
C GLY A 23 17.43 13.55 10.38
N LEU A 24 16.68 13.98 9.36
CA LEU A 24 17.01 13.76 7.96
C LEU A 24 18.32 14.46 7.58
N SER A 25 18.55 15.69 8.06
CA SER A 25 19.79 16.43 7.82
C SER A 25 21.00 15.72 8.46
N LYS A 26 20.85 15.15 9.66
CA LYS A 26 21.89 14.37 10.34
C LYS A 26 22.16 13.05 9.62
N LEU A 27 21.12 12.37 9.15
CA LEU A 27 21.26 11.15 8.37
C LEU A 27 21.95 11.43 7.03
N MET A 28 21.55 12.51 6.36
CA MET A 28 22.18 13.00 5.13
C MET A 28 23.63 13.40 5.38
N LYS A 29 23.94 14.03 6.53
CA LYS A 29 25.31 14.35 6.93
C LYS A 29 26.14 13.09 7.14
N HIS A 30 25.63 12.07 7.84
CA HIS A 30 26.33 10.79 8.00
C HIS A 30 26.49 10.04 6.68
N ALA A 31 25.46 10.04 5.82
CA ALA A 31 25.54 9.49 4.47
C ALA A 31 26.59 10.24 3.64
N THR A 32 26.66 11.57 3.72
CA THR A 32 27.71 12.35 3.05
C THR A 32 29.09 12.09 3.63
N THR A 33 29.25 11.87 4.95
CA THR A 33 30.55 11.50 5.54
C THR A 33 31.00 10.10 5.11
N PHE A 34 30.06 9.14 5.04
CA PHE A 34 30.31 7.79 4.55
C PHE A 34 30.67 7.79 3.06
N VAL A 35 29.93 8.54 2.24
CA VAL A 35 30.19 8.75 0.80
C VAL A 35 31.48 9.54 0.56
N ASN A 36 31.84 10.48 1.43
CA ASN A 36 33.10 11.25 1.34
C ASN A 36 34.34 10.43 1.69
N SER A 37 34.19 9.32 2.41
CA SER A 37 35.30 8.38 2.69
C SER A 37 35.68 7.52 1.48
N THR A 38 34.84 7.48 0.43
CA THR A 38 35.06 6.70 -0.79
C THR A 38 35.40 7.62 -1.96
N SER A 39 36.50 7.37 -2.68
CA SER A 39 37.04 8.21 -3.77
C SER A 39 36.15 8.42 -5.02
N LYS A 40 34.87 8.01 -4.98
CA LYS A 40 33.89 8.07 -6.08
C LYS A 40 32.77 9.10 -5.86
N ILE A 41 32.97 10.09 -4.98
CA ILE A 41 31.99 11.13 -4.57
C ILE A 41 31.27 11.77 -5.76
N ARG A 42 32.00 12.27 -6.76
CA ARG A 42 31.39 12.95 -7.92
C ARG A 42 30.45 12.05 -8.70
N THR A 43 30.81 10.78 -8.85
CA THR A 43 30.00 9.81 -9.58
C THR A 43 28.72 9.50 -8.82
N TYR A 44 28.79 9.22 -7.51
CA TYR A 44 27.58 8.94 -6.72
C TYR A 44 26.67 10.17 -6.58
N GLN A 45 27.24 11.35 -6.32
CA GLN A 45 26.47 12.59 -6.22
C GLN A 45 25.72 12.90 -7.53
N GLN A 46 26.39 12.68 -8.67
CA GLN A 46 25.78 12.89 -9.98
C GLN A 46 24.69 11.85 -10.28
N HIS A 47 24.89 10.58 -9.91
CA HIS A 47 23.83 9.56 -10.03
C HIS A 47 22.64 9.85 -9.12
N ILE A 48 22.87 10.32 -7.88
CA ILE A 48 21.81 10.72 -6.95
C ILE A 48 21.03 11.91 -7.51
N ASN A 49 21.71 12.92 -8.06
CA ASN A 49 21.05 14.09 -8.64
C ASN A 49 20.22 13.73 -9.88
N VAL A 50 20.75 12.86 -10.76
CA VAL A 50 20.02 12.36 -11.93
C VAL A 50 18.80 11.54 -11.49
N LEU A 51 18.98 10.62 -10.54
CA LEU A 51 17.88 9.83 -9.98
C LEU A 51 16.82 10.73 -9.34
N HIS A 52 17.24 11.72 -8.55
CA HIS A 52 16.33 12.67 -7.91
C HIS A 52 15.50 13.45 -8.93
N HIS A 53 16.14 13.95 -10.00
CA HIS A 53 15.43 14.67 -11.04
C HIS A 53 14.43 13.78 -11.81
N GLU A 54 14.82 12.55 -12.14
CA GLU A 54 13.93 11.60 -12.80
C GLU A 54 12.76 11.21 -11.91
N LEU A 55 12.98 11.00 -10.62
CA LEU A 55 11.92 10.74 -9.64
C LEU A 55 10.94 11.91 -9.53
N LEU A 56 11.43 13.15 -9.50
CA LEU A 56 10.58 14.35 -9.47
C LEU A 56 9.72 14.46 -10.73
N LYS A 57 10.31 14.22 -11.90
CA LYS A 57 9.60 14.22 -13.17
C LYS A 57 8.53 13.13 -13.23
N GLN A 58 8.86 11.91 -12.80
CA GLN A 58 7.88 10.81 -12.74
C GLN A 58 6.75 11.12 -11.76
N ARG A 59 7.06 11.68 -10.58
CA ARG A 59 6.05 12.15 -9.63
C ARG A 59 5.10 13.16 -10.28
N ASP A 60 5.62 14.18 -10.95
CA ASP A 60 4.78 15.22 -11.56
C ASP A 60 3.88 14.65 -12.66
N GLN A 61 4.40 13.75 -13.48
CA GLN A 61 3.63 13.03 -14.47
C GLN A 61 2.52 12.18 -13.82
N MET A 62 2.84 11.42 -12.77
CA MET A 62 1.85 10.63 -12.05
C MET A 62 0.77 11.50 -11.41
N LEU A 63 1.12 12.65 -10.83
CA LEU A 63 0.17 13.59 -10.24
C LEU A 63 -0.82 14.12 -11.30
N VAL A 64 -0.32 14.51 -12.47
CA VAL A 64 -1.17 14.96 -13.58
C VAL A 64 -2.13 13.84 -14.01
N MET A 65 -1.66 12.60 -14.13
CA MET A 65 -2.50 11.45 -14.49
C MET A 65 -3.58 11.17 -13.44
N ILE A 66 -3.23 11.26 -12.15
CA ILE A 66 -4.18 11.05 -11.06
C ILE A 66 -5.25 12.15 -11.04
N GLN A 67 -4.89 13.38 -11.41
CA GLN A 67 -5.82 14.51 -11.45
C GLN A 67 -6.73 14.52 -12.69
N ASP A 68 -6.36 13.84 -13.78
CA ASP A 68 -7.18 13.78 -14.99
C ASP A 68 -8.42 12.89 -14.81
N THR A 69 -9.51 13.50 -14.36
CA THR A 69 -10.79 12.82 -14.10
C THR A 69 -11.87 13.14 -15.14
N GLN A 70 -11.55 13.96 -16.15
CA GLN A 70 -12.53 14.51 -17.10
C GLN A 70 -12.27 14.11 -18.55
N SER A 71 -11.13 13.47 -18.86
CA SER A 71 -10.85 12.99 -20.21
C SER A 71 -11.87 11.97 -20.72
N THR A 72 -12.08 11.91 -22.02
CA THR A 72 -13.02 10.97 -22.65
C THR A 72 -12.43 9.56 -22.71
N LEU A 73 -13.24 8.54 -22.38
CA LEU A 73 -12.82 7.14 -22.35
C LEU A 73 -13.01 6.42 -23.70
N SER A 74 -12.75 7.06 -24.85
CA SER A 74 -13.23 6.55 -26.16
C SER A 74 -12.94 5.09 -26.47
N ASP A 75 -11.87 4.52 -25.90
CA ASP A 75 -11.35 3.17 -26.17
C ASP A 75 -11.00 2.37 -24.90
N LEU A 76 -11.81 2.47 -23.83
CA LEU A 76 -11.58 1.66 -22.63
C LEU A 76 -11.91 0.17 -22.88
N ASP A 77 -10.88 -0.69 -22.92
CA ASP A 77 -11.06 -2.14 -22.91
C ASP A 77 -11.45 -2.62 -21.50
N THR A 78 -12.77 -2.72 -21.26
CA THR A 78 -13.34 -3.18 -19.98
C THR A 78 -12.99 -4.63 -19.68
N LYS A 79 -12.72 -5.46 -20.69
CA LYS A 79 -12.32 -6.86 -20.49
C LYS A 79 -10.88 -6.94 -19.98
N ASN A 80 -9.97 -6.14 -20.53
CA ASN A 80 -8.61 -6.08 -20.01
C ASN A 80 -8.56 -5.41 -18.63
N LEU A 81 -9.34 -4.34 -18.42
CA LEU A 81 -9.49 -3.73 -17.11
C LEU A 81 -9.94 -4.75 -16.06
N MET A 82 -11.01 -5.50 -16.35
CA MET A 82 -11.49 -6.58 -15.49
C MET A 82 -10.37 -7.60 -15.20
N ARG A 83 -9.69 -8.09 -16.23
CA ARG A 83 -8.60 -9.07 -16.07
C ARG A 83 -7.51 -8.58 -15.11
N VAL A 84 -7.07 -7.32 -15.28
CA VAL A 84 -5.98 -6.74 -14.49
C VAL A 84 -6.39 -6.56 -13.03
N PHE A 85 -7.56 -5.94 -12.80
CA PHE A 85 -8.04 -5.63 -11.45
C PHE A 85 -8.59 -6.85 -10.72
N SER A 86 -9.19 -7.83 -11.41
CA SER A 86 -9.51 -9.13 -10.80
C SER A 86 -8.26 -9.87 -10.35
N TRP A 87 -7.15 -9.77 -11.10
CA TRP A 87 -5.87 -10.34 -10.63
C TRP A 87 -5.32 -9.61 -9.41
N MET A 88 -5.43 -8.27 -9.34
CA MET A 88 -5.09 -7.52 -8.12
C MET A 88 -5.93 -7.98 -6.93
N ALA A 89 -7.22 -8.25 -7.13
CA ALA A 89 -8.07 -8.81 -6.07
C ALA A 89 -7.59 -10.21 -5.61
N VAL A 90 -7.21 -11.09 -6.52
CA VAL A 90 -6.61 -12.39 -6.19
C VAL A 90 -5.31 -12.23 -5.40
N MET A 91 -4.46 -11.28 -5.79
CA MET A 91 -3.24 -10.95 -5.05
C MET A 91 -3.56 -10.45 -3.63
N SER A 92 -4.55 -9.56 -3.47
CA SER A 92 -5.01 -9.09 -2.15
C SER A 92 -5.58 -10.20 -1.28
N LEU A 93 -6.27 -11.20 -1.85
CA LEU A 93 -6.71 -12.38 -1.11
C LEU A 93 -5.51 -13.24 -0.68
N GLY A 94 -4.51 -13.41 -1.56
CA GLY A 94 -3.24 -14.05 -1.22
C GLY A 94 -2.52 -13.34 -0.08
N LEU A 95 -2.49 -12.01 -0.11
CA LEU A 95 -1.98 -11.16 0.97
C LEU A 95 -2.70 -11.42 2.29
N SER A 96 -4.05 -11.38 2.30
CA SER A 96 -4.83 -11.65 3.52
C SER A 96 -4.62 -13.06 4.05
N PHE A 97 -4.55 -14.07 3.17
CA PHE A 97 -4.27 -15.45 3.55
C PHE A 97 -2.87 -15.62 4.14
N GLY A 98 -1.87 -15.00 3.51
CA GLY A 98 -0.52 -14.93 4.05
C GLY A 98 -0.50 -14.29 5.43
N ALA A 99 -1.17 -13.15 5.61
CA ALA A 99 -1.23 -12.44 6.89
C ALA A 99 -1.85 -13.28 8.00
N PHE A 100 -2.93 -14.00 7.70
CA PHE A 100 -3.49 -14.98 8.60
C PHE A 100 -2.47 -16.06 9.01
N LEU A 101 -1.76 -16.65 8.04
CA LEU A 101 -0.72 -17.65 8.32
C LEU A 101 0.42 -17.09 9.17
N GLY A 102 0.93 -15.90 8.83
CA GLY A 102 2.07 -15.28 9.51
C GLY A 102 1.75 -14.77 10.91
N GLY A 103 0.55 -14.20 11.10
CA GLY A 103 0.14 -13.65 12.38
C GLY A 103 -0.32 -14.69 13.38
N ILE A 104 -1.04 -15.73 12.92
CA ILE A 104 -1.71 -16.68 13.83
C ILE A 104 -1.00 -18.03 13.86
N ILE A 105 -0.68 -18.60 12.70
CA ILE A 105 -0.21 -20.00 12.62
C ILE A 105 1.30 -20.10 12.81
N PHE A 106 2.06 -19.26 12.13
CA PHE A 106 3.51 -19.35 12.04
C PHE A 106 4.25 -18.27 12.82
N SER A 107 3.58 -17.39 13.57
CA SER A 107 4.27 -16.28 14.26
C SER A 107 5.42 -16.76 15.15
N SER A 108 5.16 -17.73 16.04
CA SER A 108 6.21 -18.30 16.91
C SER A 108 7.34 -18.98 16.15
N LEU A 109 7.03 -19.63 15.01
CA LEU A 109 8.03 -20.29 14.18
C LEU A 109 8.91 -19.25 13.47
N LEU A 110 8.31 -18.21 12.90
CA LEU A 110 9.02 -17.12 12.23
C LEU A 110 9.89 -16.35 13.22
N GLY A 111 9.40 -16.09 14.43
CA GLY A 111 10.17 -15.45 15.49
C GLY A 111 11.41 -16.21 15.96
N PHE A 112 11.53 -17.51 15.66
CA PHE A 112 12.76 -18.26 15.89
C PHE A 112 13.85 -17.92 14.85
N PHE A 113 13.46 -17.58 13.62
CA PHE A 113 14.39 -17.37 12.50
C PHE A 113 14.67 -15.89 12.21
N ILE A 114 13.66 -15.03 12.34
CA ILE A 114 13.74 -13.61 11.97
C ILE A 114 13.17 -12.75 13.10
N SER A 115 13.83 -11.64 13.40
CA SER A 115 13.27 -10.65 14.32
C SER A 115 12.17 -9.83 13.64
N GLY A 116 11.29 -9.20 14.42
CA GLY A 116 10.25 -8.31 13.87
C GLY A 116 10.83 -7.14 13.06
N SER A 117 11.99 -6.59 13.47
CA SER A 117 12.68 -5.54 12.71
C SER A 117 13.25 -6.04 11.39
N ASP A 118 13.81 -7.26 11.36
CA ASP A 118 14.32 -7.86 10.13
C ASP A 118 13.17 -8.21 9.18
N ALA A 119 12.06 -8.73 9.71
CA ALA A 119 10.84 -8.97 8.95
C ALA A 119 10.30 -7.68 8.34
N ALA A 120 10.29 -6.57 9.08
CA ALA A 120 9.88 -5.26 8.58
C ALA A 120 10.83 -4.75 7.47
N LEU A 121 12.14 -4.89 7.64
CA LEU A 121 13.10 -4.53 6.58
C LEU A 121 12.86 -5.36 5.31
N LEU A 122 12.59 -6.66 5.47
CA LEU A 122 12.29 -7.55 4.36
C LEU A 122 11.00 -7.16 3.64
N ALA A 123 9.91 -6.96 4.38
CA ALA A 123 8.58 -6.65 3.87
C ALA A 123 8.50 -5.27 3.20
N TYR A 124 9.03 -4.23 3.83
CA TYR A 124 8.84 -2.86 3.32
C TYR A 124 9.90 -2.43 2.31
N PHE A 125 11.03 -3.14 2.21
CA PHE A 125 12.15 -2.73 1.34
C PHE A 125 12.68 -3.85 0.45
N VAL A 126 13.20 -4.93 1.05
CA VAL A 126 13.98 -5.92 0.28
C VAL A 126 13.10 -6.64 -0.73
N LEU A 127 11.94 -7.13 -0.30
CA LEU A 127 11.07 -7.95 -1.15
C LEU A 127 10.38 -7.11 -2.25
N PRO A 128 9.81 -5.92 -1.98
CA PRO A 128 9.29 -5.05 -3.04
C PRO A 128 10.35 -4.66 -4.08
N LEU A 129 11.57 -4.31 -3.64
CA LEU A 129 12.67 -3.95 -4.55
C LEU A 129 13.11 -5.13 -5.40
N THR A 130 13.18 -6.32 -4.81
CA THR A 130 13.53 -7.56 -5.51
C THR A 130 12.53 -7.85 -6.61
N VAL A 131 11.23 -7.80 -6.31
CA VAL A 131 10.17 -8.04 -7.30
C VAL A 131 10.17 -6.96 -8.38
N TYR A 132 10.33 -5.69 -8.01
CA TYR A 132 10.48 -4.59 -8.96
C TYR A 132 11.61 -4.86 -9.97
N TYR A 133 12.78 -5.30 -9.49
CA TYR A 133 13.90 -5.68 -10.35
C TYR A 133 13.55 -6.85 -11.28
N PHE A 134 12.92 -7.91 -10.76
CA PHE A 134 12.51 -9.06 -11.58
C PHE A 134 11.50 -8.69 -12.68
N LEU A 135 10.60 -7.74 -12.41
CA LEU A 135 9.66 -7.24 -13.41
C LEU A 135 10.36 -6.46 -14.55
N HIS A 136 11.51 -5.85 -14.29
CA HIS A 136 12.27 -5.12 -15.30
C HIS A 136 13.21 -6.01 -16.12
N LEU A 137 13.32 -7.30 -15.81
CA LEU A 137 14.12 -8.21 -16.62
C LEU A 137 13.56 -8.28 -18.06
N PRO A 138 14.42 -8.17 -19.09
CA PRO A 138 14.02 -8.16 -20.50
C PRO A 138 13.66 -9.58 -20.95
N LEU A 139 12.47 -10.04 -20.54
CA LEU A 139 11.91 -11.31 -20.94
C LEU A 139 11.08 -11.13 -22.21
N LYS A 140 11.18 -12.07 -23.17
CA LYS A 140 10.35 -12.06 -24.38
C LYS A 140 8.86 -12.07 -24.02
N MET A 141 8.03 -11.31 -24.73
CA MET A 141 6.58 -11.30 -24.54
C MET A 141 5.97 -12.60 -25.07
N THR A 142 5.88 -13.59 -24.18
CA THR A 142 5.25 -14.88 -24.43
C THR A 142 4.23 -15.15 -23.33
N THR A 143 3.19 -15.93 -23.64
CA THR A 143 2.16 -16.31 -22.66
C THR A 143 2.75 -16.98 -21.41
N LYS A 144 3.85 -17.74 -21.57
CA LYS A 144 4.57 -18.36 -20.44
C LYS A 144 5.21 -17.33 -19.52
N ASN A 145 5.83 -16.29 -20.08
CA ASN A 145 6.50 -15.25 -19.30
C ASN A 145 5.50 -14.30 -18.63
N GLU A 146 4.36 -14.04 -19.28
CA GLU A 146 3.23 -13.30 -18.67
C GLU A 146 2.66 -14.08 -17.47
N LEU A 147 2.43 -15.38 -17.64
CA LEU A 147 1.96 -16.27 -16.58
C LEU A 147 2.96 -16.32 -15.41
N PHE A 148 4.26 -16.43 -15.71
CA PHE A 148 5.32 -16.39 -14.71
C PHE A 148 5.29 -15.10 -13.89
N ARG A 149 5.19 -13.93 -14.54
CA ARG A 149 5.12 -12.62 -13.85
C ARG A 149 3.89 -12.53 -12.94
N ARG A 150 2.74 -13.06 -13.37
CA ARG A 150 1.53 -13.13 -12.54
C ARG A 150 1.72 -13.97 -11.30
N TYR A 151 2.28 -15.18 -11.44
CA TYR A 151 2.56 -16.04 -10.29
C TYR A 151 3.63 -15.46 -9.37
N LEU A 152 4.68 -14.83 -9.91
CA LEU A 152 5.67 -14.10 -9.13
C LEU A 152 5.00 -13.03 -8.24
N LEU A 153 4.10 -12.23 -8.82
CA LEU A 153 3.36 -11.21 -8.09
C LEU A 153 2.39 -11.78 -7.05
N PHE A 154 1.75 -12.91 -7.33
CA PHE A 154 0.90 -13.60 -6.36
C PHE A 154 1.71 -14.17 -5.20
N SER A 155 2.82 -14.85 -5.50
CA SER A 155 3.75 -15.36 -4.48
C SER A 155 4.29 -14.23 -3.64
N PHE A 156 4.69 -13.11 -4.26
CA PHE A 156 5.08 -11.89 -3.56
C PHE A 156 3.99 -11.44 -2.58
N ALA A 157 2.76 -11.25 -3.05
CA ALA A 157 1.67 -10.79 -2.20
C ALA A 157 1.39 -11.75 -1.03
N ALA A 158 1.42 -13.06 -1.26
CA ALA A 158 1.24 -14.04 -0.19
C ALA A 158 2.38 -14.04 0.83
N PHE A 159 3.64 -13.95 0.39
CA PHE A 159 4.80 -13.88 1.29
C PHE A 159 4.85 -12.55 2.05
N GLU A 160 4.55 -11.44 1.40
CA GLU A 160 4.34 -10.15 2.07
C GLU A 160 3.26 -10.24 3.13
N GLY A 161 2.15 -10.91 2.80
CA GLY A 161 1.08 -11.18 3.76
C GLY A 161 1.65 -11.88 4.98
N LEU A 162 2.37 -12.97 4.78
CA LEU A 162 2.99 -13.73 5.85
C LEU A 162 3.94 -12.89 6.71
N LEU A 163 4.78 -12.05 6.11
CA LEU A 163 5.67 -11.18 6.87
C LEU A 163 4.91 -10.08 7.62
N THR A 164 3.96 -9.41 6.98
CA THR A 164 3.16 -8.35 7.60
C THR A 164 2.27 -8.88 8.71
N GLY A 165 1.67 -10.06 8.53
CA GLY A 165 0.94 -10.76 9.59
C GLY A 165 1.83 -11.07 10.78
N TYR A 166 3.06 -11.55 10.55
CA TYR A 166 4.03 -11.78 11.62
C TYR A 166 4.44 -10.48 12.32
N ILE A 167 4.71 -9.40 11.57
CA ILE A 167 5.07 -8.08 12.13
C ILE A 167 3.96 -7.55 13.05
N PHE A 168 2.70 -7.82 12.73
CA PHE A 168 1.54 -7.39 13.52
C PHE A 168 0.99 -8.46 14.46
N SER A 169 1.69 -9.59 14.68
CA SER A 169 1.10 -10.71 15.44
C SER A 169 0.78 -10.38 16.90
N ASP A 170 1.49 -9.44 17.49
CA ASP A 170 1.25 -8.96 18.87
C ASP A 170 0.44 -7.64 18.89
N LYS A 171 -0.07 -7.19 17.74
CA LYS A 171 -0.88 -5.97 17.64
C LYS A 171 -2.31 -6.27 17.22
N ASP A 172 -3.24 -5.81 18.02
CA ASP A 172 -4.66 -5.86 17.69
C ASP A 172 -5.18 -4.50 17.22
N LEU A 173 -6.20 -4.54 16.36
CA LEU A 173 -7.01 -3.39 15.99
C LEU A 173 -8.40 -3.53 16.61
N ILE A 174 -9.04 -2.39 16.87
CA ILE A 174 -10.46 -2.38 17.22
C ILE A 174 -11.26 -2.82 15.99
N GLY A 175 -11.92 -3.98 16.10
CA GLY A 175 -12.69 -4.59 15.01
C GLY A 175 -11.82 -5.34 14.00
N MET A 176 -12.48 -5.97 13.02
CA MET A 176 -11.78 -6.69 11.94
C MET A 176 -11.37 -5.72 10.83
N PRO A 177 -10.16 -5.83 10.25
CA PRO A 177 -9.75 -4.97 9.13
C PRO A 177 -10.57 -5.26 7.85
N PRO A 178 -10.77 -4.25 6.97
CA PRO A 178 -11.49 -4.44 5.70
C PRO A 178 -10.74 -5.36 4.74
N ILE A 179 -11.50 -6.05 3.89
CA ILE A 179 -10.95 -6.93 2.86
C ILE A 179 -10.44 -6.09 1.68
N ALA A 180 -9.12 -5.92 1.58
CA ALA A 180 -8.47 -5.10 0.54
C ALA A 180 -8.84 -5.51 -0.90
N ALA A 181 -9.27 -6.75 -1.13
CA ALA A 181 -9.68 -7.25 -2.43
C ALA A 181 -10.98 -6.63 -2.96
N LEU A 182 -11.84 -6.04 -2.11
CA LEU A 182 -13.12 -5.46 -2.53
C LEU A 182 -12.95 -4.28 -3.49
N THR A 183 -11.97 -3.42 -3.26
CA THR A 183 -11.70 -2.26 -4.13
C THR A 183 -11.32 -2.67 -5.56
N PRO A 184 -10.27 -3.49 -5.79
CA PRO A 184 -9.93 -3.93 -7.13
C PRO A 184 -11.01 -4.83 -7.75
N MET A 185 -11.78 -5.60 -6.96
CA MET A 185 -12.96 -6.30 -7.50
C MET A 185 -13.99 -5.32 -8.07
N ALA A 186 -14.33 -4.27 -7.32
CA ALA A 186 -15.27 -3.25 -7.78
C ALA A 186 -14.78 -2.57 -9.08
N ILE A 187 -13.50 -2.19 -9.12
CA ILE A 187 -12.88 -1.58 -10.31
C ILE A 187 -12.89 -2.52 -11.52
N GLY A 188 -12.68 -3.83 -11.31
CA GLY A 188 -12.66 -4.80 -12.40
C GLY A 188 -14.05 -5.16 -12.91
N LEU A 189 -15.01 -5.41 -12.01
CA LEU A 189 -16.30 -6.00 -12.36
C LEU A 189 -17.36 -4.96 -12.73
N ILE A 190 -17.43 -3.84 -12.01
CA ILE A 190 -18.47 -2.82 -12.24
C ILE A 190 -18.42 -2.26 -13.67
N PRO A 191 -17.25 -1.92 -14.25
CA PRO A 191 -17.18 -1.41 -15.61
C PRO A 191 -17.48 -2.47 -16.66
N HIS A 192 -17.18 -3.73 -16.37
CA HIS A 192 -17.48 -4.82 -17.28
C HIS A 192 -18.98 -5.03 -17.43
N PHE A 193 -19.70 -5.16 -16.30
CA PHE A 193 -21.15 -5.38 -16.31
C PHE A 193 -21.97 -4.09 -16.51
N GLY A 194 -21.45 -2.95 -16.08
CA GLY A 194 -22.08 -1.62 -16.18
C GLY A 194 -21.60 -0.79 -17.38
N SER A 195 -20.95 -1.41 -18.37
CA SER A 195 -20.36 -0.72 -19.53
C SER A 195 -21.36 0.17 -20.29
N SER A 196 -22.63 -0.25 -20.39
CA SER A 196 -23.70 0.52 -21.02
C SER A 196 -24.06 1.80 -20.27
N ILE A 197 -23.91 1.81 -18.94
CA ILE A 197 -24.22 2.95 -18.06
C ILE A 197 -23.04 3.94 -18.01
N ILE A 198 -21.82 3.40 -17.93
CA ILE A 198 -20.59 4.19 -17.87
C ILE A 198 -20.31 4.84 -19.23
N GLY A 199 -20.46 4.10 -20.33
CA GLY A 199 -20.16 4.58 -21.67
C GLY A 199 -18.72 5.12 -21.76
N LYS A 200 -18.58 6.35 -22.25
CA LYS A 200 -17.28 7.03 -22.43
C LYS A 200 -16.96 8.04 -21.32
N ASP A 201 -17.76 8.06 -20.25
CA ASP A 201 -17.70 9.06 -19.20
C ASP A 201 -16.76 8.62 -18.07
N HIS A 202 -15.68 9.37 -17.91
CA HIS A 202 -14.63 9.09 -16.92
C HIS A 202 -15.08 9.34 -15.49
N ALA A 203 -15.85 10.40 -15.25
CA ALA A 203 -16.41 10.67 -13.93
C ALA A 203 -17.37 9.55 -13.49
N LYS A 204 -18.20 9.04 -14.42
CA LYS A 204 -19.06 7.88 -14.12
C LYS A 204 -18.26 6.63 -13.81
N LEU A 205 -17.19 6.36 -14.55
CA LEU A 205 -16.31 5.22 -14.27
C LEU A 205 -15.74 5.30 -12.85
N ILE A 206 -15.14 6.44 -12.49
CA ILE A 206 -14.56 6.64 -11.15
C ILE A 206 -15.63 6.54 -10.07
N CYS A 207 -16.75 7.25 -10.23
CA CYS A 207 -17.84 7.27 -9.26
C CYS A 207 -18.40 5.86 -9.02
N LEU A 208 -18.70 5.12 -10.08
CA LEU A 208 -19.29 3.79 -9.95
C LEU A 208 -18.28 2.76 -9.42
N THR A 209 -17.01 2.84 -9.80
CA THR A 209 -16.00 1.88 -9.34
C THR A 209 -15.50 2.15 -7.93
N ILE A 210 -15.03 3.37 -7.66
CA ILE A 210 -14.48 3.76 -6.36
C ILE A 210 -15.61 3.93 -5.34
N GLY A 211 -16.70 4.61 -5.72
CA GLY A 211 -17.89 4.72 -4.89
C GLY A 211 -18.56 3.37 -4.64
N GLY A 212 -18.66 2.52 -5.67
CA GLY A 212 -19.16 1.14 -5.52
C GLY A 212 -18.27 0.29 -4.61
N GLY A 213 -16.95 0.36 -4.76
CA GLY A 213 -16.00 -0.33 -3.89
C GLY A 213 -16.09 0.15 -2.44
N PHE A 214 -16.20 1.45 -2.21
CA PHE A 214 -16.39 2.00 -0.87
C PHE A 214 -17.74 1.59 -0.28
N PHE A 215 -18.81 1.57 -1.08
CA PHE A 215 -20.12 1.07 -0.65
C PHE A 215 -20.06 -0.42 -0.25
N LEU A 216 -19.30 -1.25 -0.96
CA LEU A 216 -19.07 -2.65 -0.58
C LEU A 216 -18.34 -2.75 0.76
N HIS A 217 -17.33 -1.91 1.00
CA HIS A 217 -16.67 -1.84 2.32
C HIS A 217 -17.64 -1.40 3.41
N LEU A 218 -18.44 -0.35 3.21
CA LEU A 218 -19.44 0.08 4.20
C LEU A 218 -20.47 -1.01 4.50
N SER A 219 -20.93 -1.71 3.45
CA SER A 219 -21.89 -2.80 3.60
C SER A 219 -21.31 -3.97 4.40
N LEU A 220 -20.05 -4.34 4.13
CA LEU A 220 -19.38 -5.38 4.91
C LEU A 220 -19.11 -4.91 6.34
N GLY A 221 -18.60 -3.70 6.52
CA GLY A 221 -18.33 -3.10 7.83
C GLY A 221 -19.59 -3.02 8.71
N ALA A 222 -20.75 -2.74 8.13
CA ALA A 222 -22.02 -2.74 8.88
C ALA A 222 -22.38 -4.14 9.44
N ILE A 223 -21.83 -5.22 8.87
CA ILE A 223 -22.04 -6.59 9.34
C ILE A 223 -21.01 -6.98 10.41
N ILE A 224 -19.74 -6.57 10.24
CA ILE A 224 -18.60 -7.00 11.08
C ILE A 224 -18.16 -5.97 12.13
N ASP A 225 -18.90 -4.88 12.25
CA ASP A 225 -18.65 -3.68 13.07
C ASP A 225 -17.75 -2.60 12.40
N LEU A 226 -18.23 -1.36 12.43
CA LEU A 226 -17.64 -0.20 11.75
C LEU A 226 -16.77 0.60 12.73
N SER A 227 -15.50 0.25 12.79
CA SER A 227 -14.53 0.99 13.61
C SER A 227 -13.86 2.13 12.82
N LEU A 228 -13.27 3.09 13.53
CA LEU A 228 -12.47 4.15 12.89
C LEU A 228 -11.27 3.58 12.09
N PRO A 229 -10.48 2.61 12.62
CA PRO A 229 -9.44 1.93 11.84
C PRO A 229 -9.99 1.25 10.57
N TYR A 230 -11.18 0.66 10.65
CA TYR A 230 -11.85 0.06 9.48
C TYR A 230 -12.12 1.09 8.39
N LEU A 231 -12.79 2.19 8.75
CA LEU A 231 -13.16 3.26 7.82
C LEU A 231 -11.92 3.89 7.19
N LEU A 232 -10.87 4.10 7.98
CA LEU A 232 -9.61 4.65 7.50
C LEU A 232 -8.93 3.70 6.50
N LEU A 233 -8.83 2.40 6.81
CA LEU A 233 -8.28 1.41 5.88
C LEU A 233 -9.11 1.29 4.60
N ALA A 234 -10.43 1.25 4.71
CA ALA A 234 -11.32 1.22 3.55
C ALA A 234 -11.13 2.47 2.66
N GLY A 235 -10.99 3.64 3.27
CA GLY A 235 -10.66 4.89 2.58
C GLY A 235 -9.30 4.84 1.88
N LEU A 236 -8.25 4.38 2.57
CA LEU A 236 -6.91 4.25 2.00
C LEU A 236 -6.85 3.23 0.85
N TYR A 237 -7.58 2.12 0.96
CA TYR A 237 -7.73 1.17 -0.14
C TYR A 237 -8.49 1.78 -1.32
N GLY A 238 -9.53 2.57 -1.06
CA GLY A 238 -10.25 3.35 -2.07
C GLY A 238 -9.33 4.34 -2.80
N LEU A 239 -8.53 5.11 -2.05
CA LEU A 239 -7.55 6.05 -2.60
C LEU A 239 -6.47 5.34 -3.43
N THR A 240 -5.99 4.19 -2.96
CA THR A 240 -5.04 3.34 -3.69
C THR A 240 -5.66 2.86 -5.00
N GLY A 241 -6.90 2.35 -4.94
CA GLY A 241 -7.65 1.91 -6.11
C GLY A 241 -7.88 3.03 -7.12
N PHE A 242 -8.24 4.23 -6.63
CA PHE A 242 -8.39 5.43 -7.44
C PHE A 242 -7.08 5.77 -8.17
N ALA A 243 -5.97 5.93 -7.44
CA ALA A 243 -4.69 6.27 -8.03
C ALA A 243 -4.24 5.25 -9.10
N ILE A 244 -4.37 3.95 -8.81
CA ILE A 244 -4.00 2.89 -9.75
C ILE A 244 -4.94 2.84 -10.97
N LEU A 245 -6.25 3.08 -10.79
CA LEU A 245 -7.20 3.20 -11.89
C LEU A 245 -6.84 4.37 -12.81
N GLN A 246 -6.55 5.54 -12.23
CA GLN A 246 -6.14 6.71 -13.00
C GLN A 246 -4.85 6.46 -13.79
N LEU A 247 -3.84 5.84 -13.17
CA LEU A 247 -2.58 5.49 -13.84
C LEU A 247 -2.80 4.48 -14.96
N TYR A 248 -3.67 3.50 -14.76
CA TYR A 248 -4.02 2.51 -15.78
C TYR A 248 -4.73 3.16 -16.99
N ILE A 249 -5.70 4.03 -16.72
CA ILE A 249 -6.48 4.75 -17.75
C ILE A 249 -5.58 5.72 -18.54
N ASN A 250 -4.68 6.42 -17.87
CA ASN A 250 -3.82 7.40 -18.54
C ASN A 250 -2.65 6.77 -19.30
N ASN A 251 -2.27 5.54 -18.98
CA ASN A 251 -1.24 4.78 -19.69
C ASN A 251 -1.84 3.66 -20.55
N ARG A 252 -3.06 3.85 -21.04
CA ARG A 252 -3.72 2.93 -21.98
C ARG A 252 -2.82 2.65 -23.18
N GLY A 253 -2.63 1.37 -23.51
CA GLY A 253 -1.80 0.93 -24.64
C GLY A 253 -0.30 0.82 -24.36
N GLN A 254 0.16 1.10 -23.14
CA GLN A 254 1.53 0.79 -22.74
C GLN A 254 1.75 -0.70 -22.46
N ASP A 255 3.03 -1.11 -22.43
CA ASP A 255 3.47 -2.49 -22.36
C ASP A 255 2.93 -3.25 -21.12
N LEU A 256 2.82 -4.58 -21.22
CA LEU A 256 2.37 -5.47 -20.15
C LEU A 256 3.22 -5.31 -18.87
N ILE A 257 4.49 -4.91 -19.01
CA ILE A 257 5.38 -4.60 -17.88
C ILE A 257 4.79 -3.49 -17.00
N VAL A 258 4.25 -2.43 -17.60
CA VAL A 258 3.67 -1.29 -16.89
C VAL A 258 2.44 -1.74 -16.07
N THR A 259 1.65 -2.66 -16.63
CA THR A 259 0.50 -3.23 -15.92
C THR A 259 0.93 -4.03 -14.68
N HIS A 260 1.99 -4.83 -14.77
CA HIS A 260 2.52 -5.57 -13.62
C HIS A 260 3.13 -4.65 -12.54
N ILE A 261 3.73 -3.53 -12.95
CA ILE A 261 4.20 -2.50 -12.01
C ILE A 261 3.02 -1.91 -11.23
N TYR A 262 1.88 -1.65 -11.87
CA TYR A 262 0.68 -1.20 -11.15
C TYR A 262 0.14 -2.25 -10.18
N GLN A 263 0.22 -3.53 -10.51
CA GLN A 263 -0.17 -4.62 -9.60
C GLN A 263 0.75 -4.68 -8.37
N LEU A 264 2.05 -4.52 -8.57
CA LEU A 264 3.03 -4.42 -7.47
C LEU A 264 2.76 -3.18 -6.60
N ALA A 265 2.59 -2.01 -7.24
CA ALA A 265 2.35 -0.74 -6.56
C ALA A 265 1.05 -0.78 -5.74
N PHE A 266 -0.01 -1.39 -6.27
CA PHE A 266 -1.27 -1.59 -5.55
C PHE A 266 -1.06 -2.37 -4.25
N VAL A 267 -0.38 -3.52 -4.30
CA VAL A 267 -0.11 -4.34 -3.10
C VAL A 267 0.78 -3.62 -2.10
N CYS A 268 1.84 -2.95 -2.58
CA CYS A 268 2.72 -2.17 -1.70
C CYS A 268 1.95 -1.04 -0.99
N ALA A 269 1.08 -0.32 -1.70
CA ALA A 269 0.26 0.73 -1.12
C ALA A 269 -0.76 0.20 -0.10
N VAL A 270 -1.34 -0.98 -0.34
CA VAL A 270 -2.20 -1.68 0.63
C VAL A 270 -1.43 -2.02 1.91
N ILE A 271 -0.23 -2.59 1.78
CA ILE A 271 0.63 -2.98 2.90
C ILE A 271 1.08 -1.74 3.70
N LEU A 272 1.45 -0.65 3.02
CA LEU A 272 1.80 0.62 3.67
C LEU A 272 0.59 1.24 4.39
N SER A 273 -0.60 1.13 3.80
CA SER A 273 -1.85 1.58 4.43
C SER A 273 -2.14 0.80 5.71
N GLN A 274 -1.92 -0.52 5.69
CA GLN A 274 -2.01 -1.35 6.89
C GLN A 274 -0.99 -0.93 7.93
N ALA A 275 0.28 -0.81 7.56
CA ALA A 275 1.33 -0.38 8.47
C ALA A 275 1.01 0.96 9.13
N LEU A 276 0.55 1.95 8.36
CA LEU A 276 0.15 3.25 8.88
C LEU A 276 -0.96 3.12 9.94
N VAL A 277 -2.01 2.34 9.65
CA VAL A 277 -3.14 2.20 10.58
C VAL A 277 -2.76 1.38 11.82
N TYR A 278 -1.99 0.30 11.69
CA TYR A 278 -1.50 -0.48 12.84
C TYR A 278 -0.49 0.29 13.70
N VAL A 279 0.26 1.23 13.12
CA VAL A 279 1.14 2.12 13.91
C VAL A 279 0.31 3.12 14.73
N ILE A 280 -0.76 3.68 14.16
CA ILE A 280 -1.57 4.71 14.82
C ILE A 280 -2.57 4.11 15.83
N PHE A 281 -3.22 3.00 15.46
CA PHE A 281 -4.36 2.44 16.20
C PHE A 281 -4.10 1.05 16.77
N GLY A 282 -2.98 0.41 16.42
CA GLY A 282 -2.64 -0.91 16.92
C GLY A 282 -2.20 -0.85 18.38
N PHE A 283 -2.79 -1.68 19.21
CA PHE A 283 -2.46 -1.80 20.64
C PHE A 283 -1.88 -3.19 20.95
N ASP A 284 -1.06 -3.26 21.99
CA ASP A 284 -0.50 -4.53 22.46
C ASP A 284 -1.51 -5.24 23.38
N ALA A 285 -1.98 -6.41 22.95
CA ALA A 285 -2.94 -7.21 23.71
C ALA A 285 -2.37 -7.67 25.08
N ARG A 286 -1.04 -7.80 25.19
CA ARG A 286 -0.34 -8.21 26.41
C ARG A 286 -0.29 -7.07 27.43
N GLU A 287 -0.09 -5.83 26.98
CA GLU A 287 -0.11 -4.67 27.87
C GLU A 287 -1.49 -4.44 28.49
N LEU A 288 -2.57 -4.67 27.74
CA LEU A 288 -3.95 -4.54 28.25
C LEU A 288 -4.31 -5.63 29.27
N THR A 289 -3.88 -6.87 29.05
CA THR A 289 -4.11 -7.97 29.99
C THR A 289 -3.29 -7.79 31.27
N GLU A 290 -2.06 -7.30 31.18
CA GLU A 290 -1.26 -6.94 32.36
C GLU A 290 -1.87 -5.77 33.13
N ALA A 291 -2.32 -4.71 32.46
CA ALA A 291 -2.97 -3.57 33.10
C ALA A 291 -4.28 -3.95 33.81
N ALA A 292 -5.09 -4.83 33.21
CA ALA A 292 -6.31 -5.35 33.83
C ALA A 292 -6.02 -6.23 35.06
N SER A 293 -4.95 -7.03 35.03
CA SER A 293 -4.53 -7.84 36.17
C SER A 293 -4.00 -6.99 37.34
N ARG A 294 -3.31 -5.89 37.05
CA ARG A 294 -2.81 -4.97 38.08
C ARG A 294 -3.94 -4.17 38.72
N SER A 295 -4.97 -3.80 37.97
CA SER A 295 -6.12 -3.09 38.53
C SER A 295 -6.94 -4.00 39.45
N SER A 296 -7.16 -5.27 39.09
CA SER A 296 -7.90 -6.22 39.94
C SER A 296 -7.15 -6.59 41.24
N LEU A 297 -5.81 -6.58 41.22
CA LEU A 297 -4.97 -6.73 42.42
C LEU A 297 -4.97 -5.49 43.33
N SER A 298 -5.28 -4.29 42.81
CA SER A 298 -5.37 -3.08 43.62
C SER A 298 -6.71 -2.89 44.34
N PHE A 299 -7.68 -3.77 44.08
CA PHE A 299 -9.00 -3.81 44.73
C PHE A 299 -9.17 -4.96 45.74
N LEU A 300 -8.10 -5.73 46.01
CA LEU A 300 -8.01 -6.77 47.04
C LEU A 300 -7.07 -6.34 48.16
#